data_AF-A0A4Q3DCA4-F1
#
_entry.id   AF-A0A4Q3DCA4-F1
#
_cell.length_a   1.000
_cell.length_b   1.000
_cell.length_c   1.000
_cell.angle_alpha   90.00
_cell.angle_beta   90.00
_cell.angle_gamma   90.00
#
_symmetry.space_group_name_H-M   'P 1'
#
loop_
_entity.id
_entity.type
_entity.pdbx_description
1 polymer ?
#
loop_
_entity_poly.entity_id
_entity_poly.type
_entity_poly.pdbx_seq_one_letter_code
_entity_poly.pdbx_strand_id
1 'polypeptide(L)' 'MIESARSSDREAVVALWRACGLTRPWNDPDADFALALATGASTVLV' A
#
# COMPACT_ATOMS: atom_id res chain seq x y z
N MET A 1 8.74 15.87 -0.42
CA MET A 1 9.79 14.95 -0.93
C MET A 1 9.10 13.59 -1.04
N ILE A 2 9.38 12.81 -2.08
CA ILE A 2 8.79 11.48 -2.25
C ILE A 2 9.77 10.44 -1.72
N GLU A 3 9.34 9.55 -0.84
CA GLU A 3 10.17 8.51 -0.22
C GLU A 3 9.52 7.11 -0.28
N SER A 4 10.32 6.06 -0.07
CA SER A 4 9.80 4.69 0.00
C SER A 4 8.99 4.50 1.28
N ALA A 5 7.78 3.94 1.13
CA ALA A 5 6.89 3.65 2.24
C ALA A 5 7.51 2.62 3.21
N ARG A 6 7.16 2.75 4.48
CA ARG A 6 7.52 1.86 5.58
C ARG A 6 6.27 1.21 6.14
N SER A 7 6.44 0.23 7.03
CA SER A 7 5.31 -0.46 7.67
C SER A 7 4.37 0.48 8.43
N SER A 8 4.88 1.61 8.94
CA SER A 8 4.09 2.66 9.60
C SER A 8 3.09 3.36 8.67
N ASP A 9 3.34 3.36 7.36
CA ASP A 9 2.53 4.13 6.40
C ASP A 9 1.30 3.35 5.91
N ARG A 10 1.18 2.08 6.29
CA ARG A 10 0.12 1.16 5.83
C ARG A 10 -1.26 1.77 5.99
N GLU A 11 -1.58 2.28 7.17
CA GLU A 11 -2.92 2.80 7.45
C GLU A 11 -3.27 3.97 6.53
N ALA A 12 -2.36 4.94 6.38
CA ALA A 12 -2.56 6.11 5.55
C ALA A 12 -2.68 5.75 4.06
N VAL A 13 -1.80 4.87 3.57
CA VAL A 13 -1.79 4.43 2.17
C VAL A 13 -3.05 3.63 1.83
N VAL A 14 -3.41 2.65 2.66
CA VAL A 14 -4.60 1.84 2.43
C VAL A 14 -5.88 2.69 2.52
N ALA A 15 -5.94 3.65 3.45
CA ALA A 15 -7.05 4.60 3.51
C ALA A 15 -7.16 5.43 2.22
N LEU A 16 -6.03 5.90 1.67
CA LEU A 16 -6.00 6.61 0.40
C LEU A 16 -6.49 5.73 -0.75
N TRP A 17 -6.04 4.48 -0.85
CA TRP A 17 -6.50 3.55 -1.89
C TRP A 17 -8.02 3.32 -1.81
N ARG A 18 -8.57 3.17 -0.60
CA ARG A 18 -10.02 3.04 -0.39
C ARG A 18 -10.75 4.31 -0.81
N ALA A 19 -10.28 5.48 -0.39
CA ALA A 19 -10.88 6.77 -0.75
C ALA A 19 -10.87 7.02 -2.27
N CYS A 20 -9.82 6.54 -2.96
CA CYS A 20 -9.69 6.64 -4.41
C CYS A 20 -10.36 5.50 -5.19
N GLY A 21 -10.98 4.51 -4.53
CA GLY A 21 -11.61 3.36 -5.19
C GLY A 21 -10.63 2.40 -5.89
N LEU A 22 -9.37 2.37 -5.44
CA LEU A 22 -8.32 1.52 -6.01
C LEU A 22 -8.37 0.08 -5.49
N THR A 23 -9.12 -0.19 -4.42
CA THR A 23 -9.26 -1.53 -3.85
C THR A 23 -10.26 -2.40 -4.63
N ARG A 24 -10.15 -3.73 -4.50
CA ARG A 24 -11.10 -4.70 -5.07
C ARG A 24 -11.54 -5.71 -4.01
N PRO A 25 -12.79 -6.22 -4.03
CA PRO A 25 -13.29 -7.13 -2.99
C PRO A 25 -12.49 -8.43 -2.81
N TRP A 26 -11.78 -8.86 -3.86
CA TRP A 26 -10.94 -10.08 -3.85
C TRP A 26 -9.46 -9.81 -3.53
N ASN A 27 -9.06 -8.55 -3.35
CA ASN A 27 -7.68 -8.20 -3.00
C ASN A 27 -7.69 -7.47 -1.64
N ASP A 28 -7.17 -8.11 -0.61
CA ASP A 28 -6.98 -7.48 0.70
C ASP A 28 -5.87 -6.42 0.60
N PRO A 29 -6.20 -5.11 0.68
CA PRO A 29 -5.22 -4.05 0.49
C PRO A 29 -4.15 -4.01 1.58
N ASP A 30 -4.45 -4.50 2.79
CA ASP A 30 -3.48 -4.56 3.88
C ASP A 30 -2.44 -5.66 3.61
N ALA A 31 -2.87 -6.80 3.07
CA ALA A 31 -1.99 -7.87 2.61
C ALA A 31 -1.17 -7.45 1.37
N ASP A 32 -1.77 -6.73 0.43
CA ASP A 32 -1.11 -6.23 -0.78
C ASP A 32 0.01 -5.24 -0.44
N PHE A 33 -0.25 -4.30 0.47
CA PHE A 33 0.77 -3.38 0.98
C PHE A 33 1.93 -4.13 1.68
N ALA A 34 1.61 -5.13 2.50
CA ALA A 34 2.63 -5.95 3.17
C ALA A 34 3.48 -6.74 2.15
N LEU A 35 2.87 -7.27 1.09
CA LEU A 35 3.57 -7.99 0.03
C LEU A 35 4.50 -7.06 -0.76
N ALA A 36 4.06 -5.83 -1.02
CA ALA A 36 4.87 -4.83 -1.70
C ALA A 36 6.13 -4.45 -0.90
N LEU A 37 6.04 -4.42 0.43
CA LEU A 37 7.21 -4.19 1.30
C LEU A 37 8.12 -5.41 1.43
N ALA A 38 7.57 -6.62 1.31
CA ALA A 38 8.31 -7.87 1.47
C ALA A 38 9.10 -8.28 0.22
N THR A 39 8.75 -7.77 -0.95
CA THR A 39 9.35 -8.18 -2.24
C THR A 39 9.91 -6.99 -3.02
N GLY A 40 10.99 -7.19 -3.76
CA GLY A 40 11.60 -6.16 -4.62
C GLY A 40 10.90 -5.94 -5.97
N ALA A 41 9.75 -6.60 -6.21
CA ALA A 41 9.03 -6.51 -7.48
C ALA A 41 8.15 -5.25 -7.58
N SER A 42 8.00 -4.49 -6.49
CA SER A 42 7.21 -3.25 -6.43
C SER A 42 7.77 -2.29 -5.39
N THR A 43 7.38 -1.01 -5.44
CA THR A 43 7.71 -0.01 -4.42
C THR A 43 6.53 0.94 -4.24
N VAL A 44 6.03 1.05 -3.01
CA VAL A 44 5.05 2.07 -2.63
C VAL A 44 5.80 3.33 -2.22
N LEU A 45 5.37 4.47 -2.74
CA LEU A 45 5.95 5.78 -2.45
C LEU A 45 4.96 6.65 -1.67
N VAL A 46 5.47 7.43 -0.73
CA VAL A 46 4.72 8.41 0.09
C VAL A 46 5.35 9.79 0.01
#